data_AF-A0A7L1D1G5-F1
#
_entry.id   AF-A0A7L1D1G5-F1
#
_cell.length_a   1.000
_cell.length_b   1.000
_cell.length_c   1.000
_cell.angle_alpha   90.00
_cell.angle_beta   90.00
_cell.angle_gamma   90.00
#
_symmetry.space_group_name_H-M   'P 1'
#
loop_
_entity.id
_entity.type
_entity.pdbx_description
1 polymer ?
#
loop_
_entity_poly.entity_id
_entity_poly.type
_entity_poly.pdbx_seq_one_letter_code
_entity_poly.pdbx_strand_id
1 'polypeptide(L)'
;AGKRKRGALPPGKGKRARSDPGAAGEAEAAPQEYSIPPPVSQGPWKNKERVLIFSSRGINFRTRHLMQDLRTLMPHSKADTKMDRKDQLFVINEVCEMKNCNKCIFFEAKKKQDLYMWLSNTPQGPSAKFLVQNVHTLAELKMTGNCLRGSRPLLSFDPIFDKEPHYALLKELFIQIFSTPHYHPKSQPFVDHVFTFTITDERIWFRNYQIIEEDASLVEIGPRFVLNLIKIFHGSFGGPTLYENPHYQSPNMHRRLIRLSVAAKFREKQHVKEVQMMKKKESKVLVKEDPTEVVFETPAEEKPVEIQLVKPESKPIVKDKKKLRKIQRKKQKKLFRSE
;
A
#
# COMPACT_ATOMS: atom_id res chain seq x y z
N ALA A 1 66.76 -18.48 -10.49
CA ALA A 1 65.69 -17.56 -10.94
C ALA A 1 64.42 -17.82 -10.11
N GLY A 2 63.67 -16.90 -9.54
CA GLY A 2 63.79 -15.46 -9.36
C GLY A 2 62.76 -15.05 -8.30
N LYS A 3 63.21 -14.51 -7.16
CA LYS A 3 62.35 -13.88 -6.13
C LYS A 3 61.91 -12.51 -6.65
N ARG A 4 60.63 -12.15 -6.49
CA ARG A 4 60.18 -10.74 -6.58
C ARG A 4 59.40 -10.34 -5.33
N LYS A 5 60.13 -9.64 -4.44
CA LYS A 5 59.62 -8.71 -3.42
C LYS A 5 59.13 -7.42 -4.13
N ARG A 6 57.99 -6.89 -3.71
CA ARG A 6 57.62 -5.46 -3.80
C ARG A 6 57.47 -5.02 -2.34
N GLY A 7 58.04 -3.95 -1.80
CA GLY A 7 58.64 -2.75 -2.35
C GLY A 7 58.25 -1.65 -1.34
N ALA A 8 59.10 -1.45 -0.33
CA ALA A 8 58.87 -0.49 0.75
C ALA A 8 59.10 0.95 0.25
N LEU A 9 58.22 1.87 0.66
CA LEU A 9 58.34 3.31 0.38
C LEU A 9 59.26 3.99 1.43
N PRO A 10 60.10 4.97 1.01
CA PRO A 10 61.09 5.61 1.88
C PRO A 10 60.52 6.77 2.73
N PRO A 11 61.21 7.18 3.82
CA PRO A 11 60.75 8.25 4.70
C PRO A 11 61.04 9.64 4.11
N GLY A 12 59.99 10.46 4.03
CA GLY A 12 60.05 11.85 3.56
C GLY A 12 60.66 12.80 4.59
N LYS A 13 61.67 13.54 4.13
CA LYS A 13 62.50 14.50 4.87
C LYS A 13 61.71 15.71 5.40
N GLY A 14 62.04 16.12 6.62
CA GLY A 14 61.58 17.36 7.23
C GLY A 14 62.03 18.60 6.46
N LYS A 15 61.11 19.54 6.27
CA LYS A 15 61.39 20.91 5.84
C LYS A 15 61.23 21.84 7.04
N ARG A 16 62.36 22.38 7.50
CA ARG A 16 62.44 23.61 8.29
C ARG A 16 61.98 24.77 7.42
N ALA A 17 60.96 25.51 7.83
CA ALA A 17 60.61 26.80 7.27
C ALA A 17 60.96 27.89 8.30
N ARG A 18 61.66 28.91 7.82
CA ARG A 18 62.18 30.06 8.56
C ARG A 18 61.04 31.02 8.93
N SER A 19 61.19 31.63 10.11
CA SER A 19 60.45 32.76 10.63
C SER A 19 60.93 34.08 10.02
N ASP A 20 60.02 34.97 9.63
CA ASP A 20 60.21 36.42 9.69
C ASP A 20 58.88 37.08 10.13
N PRO A 21 58.91 38.17 10.92
CA PRO A 21 57.74 38.73 11.58
C PRO A 21 57.16 39.96 10.87
N GLY A 22 55.86 40.18 11.00
CA GLY A 22 55.25 41.51 10.89
C GLY A 22 54.15 41.65 9.83
N ALA A 23 52.90 41.63 10.29
CA ALA A 23 51.83 42.52 9.84
C ALA A 23 50.59 42.28 10.72
N ALA A 24 50.24 43.26 11.54
CA ALA A 24 48.99 43.32 12.28
C ALA A 24 47.87 43.81 11.34
N GLY A 25 46.73 43.12 11.35
CA GLY A 25 45.53 43.49 10.59
C GLY A 25 44.36 42.57 10.96
N GLU A 26 43.48 43.12 11.81
CA GLU A 26 42.04 42.85 11.99
C GLU A 26 41.50 41.41 11.91
N ALA A 27 41.06 40.90 13.06
CA ALA A 27 40.44 39.59 13.24
C ALA A 27 38.97 39.59 12.78
N GLU A 28 38.70 39.02 11.60
CA GLU A 28 37.37 38.48 11.28
C GLU A 28 37.19 37.12 11.97
N ALA A 29 36.11 36.99 12.73
CA ALA A 29 35.77 35.77 13.44
C ALA A 29 35.42 34.64 12.45
N ALA A 30 36.28 33.63 12.35
CA ALA A 30 36.00 32.39 11.62
C ALA A 30 34.75 31.71 12.22
N PRO A 31 33.88 31.10 11.38
CA PRO A 31 32.75 30.34 11.89
C PRO A 31 33.29 29.19 12.74
N GLN A 32 32.85 29.13 14.00
CA GLN A 32 33.17 28.02 14.89
C GLN A 32 32.61 26.74 14.26
N GLU A 33 33.46 25.94 13.62
CA GLU A 33 33.13 24.56 13.26
C GLU A 33 32.86 23.79 14.54
N TYR A 34 31.57 23.64 14.89
CA TYR A 34 31.15 22.69 15.90
C TYR A 34 31.45 21.29 15.36
N SER A 35 32.62 20.76 15.73
CA SER A 35 32.93 19.35 15.53
C SER A 35 32.04 18.55 16.48
N ILE A 36 30.87 18.16 16.00
CA ILE A 36 30.00 17.21 16.70
C ILE A 36 30.79 15.90 16.74
N PRO A 37 31.28 15.44 17.91
CA PRO A 37 31.94 14.14 17.99
C PRO A 37 30.93 13.10 17.50
N PRO A 38 31.36 12.09 16.71
CA PRO A 38 30.46 11.02 16.31
C PRO A 38 29.86 10.45 17.59
N PRO A 39 28.52 10.32 17.71
CA PRO A 39 27.93 9.78 18.93
C PRO A 39 28.23 8.29 18.96
N VAL A 40 29.41 7.94 19.45
CA VAL A 40 29.75 6.57 19.81
C VAL A 40 28.79 6.21 20.93
N SER A 41 28.04 5.15 20.69
CA SER A 41 26.91 4.74 21.49
C SER A 41 27.42 4.14 22.81
N GLN A 42 27.83 5.00 23.74
CA GLN A 42 28.34 4.60 25.05
C GLN A 42 27.17 4.25 25.96
N GLY A 43 26.83 2.97 26.05
CA GLY A 43 25.84 2.48 27.02
C GLY A 43 25.45 1.01 26.81
N PRO A 44 25.09 0.29 27.88
CA PRO A 44 24.60 -1.08 27.75
C PRO A 44 23.22 -1.09 27.07
N TRP A 45 23.02 -2.05 26.16
CA TRP A 45 21.72 -2.31 25.53
C TRP A 45 20.70 -2.79 26.57
N LYS A 46 19.90 -1.85 27.10
CA LYS A 46 18.91 -2.10 28.16
C LYS A 46 17.66 -2.84 27.65
N ASN A 47 17.04 -2.34 26.58
CA ASN A 47 15.80 -2.91 26.03
C ASN A 47 16.11 -3.90 24.90
N LYS A 48 16.31 -5.18 25.23
CA LYS A 48 16.67 -6.23 24.26
C LYS A 48 15.49 -6.70 23.39
N GLU A 49 14.78 -5.77 22.77
CA GLU A 49 13.65 -6.06 21.90
C GLU A 49 14.14 -6.52 20.52
N ARG A 50 13.48 -7.56 20.01
CA ARG A 50 13.75 -8.17 18.72
C ARG A 50 12.42 -8.51 18.08
N VAL A 51 12.25 -8.08 16.83
CA VAL A 51 11.00 -8.21 16.08
C VAL A 51 11.19 -9.24 14.98
N LEU A 52 10.40 -10.31 15.00
CA LEU A 52 10.34 -11.26 13.91
C LEU A 52 9.45 -10.72 12.80
N ILE A 53 9.95 -10.64 11.57
CA ILE A 53 9.17 -10.19 10.40
C ILE A 53 9.18 -11.27 9.33
N PHE A 54 8.03 -11.88 9.09
CA PHE A 54 7.89 -12.91 8.06
C PHE A 54 6.45 -12.94 7.51
N SER A 55 6.23 -13.83 6.54
CA SER A 55 4.99 -13.88 5.77
C SER A 55 4.52 -15.30 5.51
N SER A 56 3.22 -15.46 5.27
CA SER A 56 2.67 -16.69 4.71
C SER A 56 3.02 -16.87 3.23
N ARG A 57 2.88 -18.09 2.72
CA ARG A 57 3.05 -18.35 1.29
C ARG A 57 2.00 -17.64 0.44
N GLY A 58 2.43 -17.14 -0.72
CA GLY A 58 1.58 -16.49 -1.73
C GLY A 58 1.27 -15.02 -1.47
N ILE A 59 2.18 -14.30 -0.78
CA ILE A 59 2.23 -12.83 -0.77
C ILE A 59 2.43 -12.24 -2.17
N ASN A 60 1.85 -11.07 -2.39
CA ASN A 60 1.99 -10.31 -3.63
C ASN A 60 3.38 -9.67 -3.75
N PHE A 61 3.77 -9.23 -4.95
CA PHE A 61 5.03 -8.53 -5.19
C PHE A 61 5.16 -7.28 -4.31
N ARG A 62 4.13 -6.43 -4.26
CA ARG A 62 4.13 -5.23 -3.44
C ARG A 62 4.33 -5.50 -1.95
N THR A 63 3.72 -6.57 -1.43
CA THR A 63 3.89 -7.01 -0.04
C THR A 63 5.32 -7.46 0.26
N ARG A 64 6.02 -8.06 -0.71
CA ARG A 64 7.43 -8.44 -0.52
C ARG A 64 8.30 -7.21 -0.35
N HIS A 65 8.08 -6.19 -1.16
CA HIS A 65 8.76 -4.90 -1.03
C HIS A 65 8.43 -4.24 0.31
N LEU A 66 7.15 -4.14 0.69
CA LEU A 66 6.77 -3.62 2.02
C LEU A 66 7.48 -4.35 3.17
N MET A 67 7.53 -5.68 3.12
CA MET A 67 8.20 -6.48 4.14
C MET A 67 9.71 -6.19 4.17
N GLN A 68 10.33 -6.01 3.01
CA GLN A 68 11.75 -5.67 2.90
C GLN A 68 12.03 -4.25 3.37
N ASP A 69 11.14 -3.30 3.08
CA ASP A 69 11.21 -1.91 3.50
C ASP A 69 11.19 -1.84 5.05
N LEU A 70 10.23 -2.52 5.68
CA LEU A 70 10.16 -2.60 7.15
C LEU A 70 11.39 -3.27 7.78
N ARG A 71 11.96 -4.30 7.15
CA ARG A 71 13.21 -4.93 7.62
C ARG A 71 14.43 -4.01 7.47
N THR A 72 14.39 -3.09 6.52
CA THR A 72 15.47 -2.14 6.25
C THR A 72 15.39 -0.97 7.24
N LEU A 73 14.18 -0.50 7.54
CA LEU A 73 13.91 0.56 8.50
C LEU A 73 14.16 0.13 9.96
N MET A 74 13.75 -1.09 10.34
CA MET A 74 13.91 -1.60 11.71
C MET A 74 15.17 -2.48 11.85
N PRO A 75 16.24 -1.99 12.50
CA PRO A 75 17.51 -2.73 12.60
C PRO A 75 17.45 -3.93 13.56
N HIS A 76 16.51 -3.92 14.51
CA HIS A 76 16.20 -5.01 15.44
C HIS A 76 15.26 -6.08 14.84
N SER A 77 14.94 -5.97 13.55
CA SER A 77 14.15 -6.97 12.85
C SER A 77 14.97 -8.22 12.47
N LYS A 78 14.33 -9.38 12.53
CA LYS A 78 14.85 -10.66 12.05
C LYS A 78 13.94 -11.22 10.97
N ALA A 79 14.54 -11.72 9.89
CA ALA A 79 13.82 -12.40 8.83
C ALA A 79 13.61 -13.88 9.14
N ASP A 80 12.52 -14.43 8.60
CA ASP A 80 12.31 -15.87 8.55
C ASP A 80 11.88 -16.38 7.18
N THR A 81 11.96 -17.69 7.03
CA THR A 81 11.33 -18.48 5.98
C THR A 81 9.81 -18.29 6.00
N LYS A 82 9.18 -18.53 4.86
CA LYS A 82 7.74 -18.31 4.70
C LYS A 82 6.96 -19.49 5.27
N MET A 83 6.05 -19.21 6.19
CA MET A 83 5.17 -20.21 6.78
C MET A 83 4.15 -20.73 5.77
N ASP A 84 3.81 -22.02 5.88
CA ASP A 84 2.79 -22.64 5.06
C ASP A 84 1.38 -22.20 5.49
N ARG A 85 0.43 -22.23 4.55
CA ARG A 85 -0.95 -21.77 4.83
C ARG A 85 -1.75 -22.74 5.69
N LYS A 86 -1.28 -23.98 5.80
CA LYS A 86 -1.94 -25.05 6.57
C LYS A 86 -1.51 -25.03 8.03
N ASP A 87 -0.38 -24.40 8.33
CA ASP A 87 0.19 -24.39 9.67
C ASP A 87 -0.69 -23.55 10.61
N GLN A 88 -0.74 -23.97 11.86
CA GLN A 88 -1.45 -23.24 12.90
C GLN A 88 -0.65 -22.00 13.31
N LEU A 89 -1.35 -20.92 13.66
CA LEU A 89 -0.69 -19.67 14.06
C LEU A 89 0.09 -19.81 15.38
N PHE A 90 -0.16 -20.84 16.19
CA PHE A 90 0.58 -21.08 17.43
C PHE A 90 2.06 -21.42 17.18
N VAL A 91 2.38 -22.05 16.04
CA VAL A 91 3.75 -22.36 15.63
C VAL A 91 4.61 -21.10 15.52
N ILE A 92 4.00 -19.93 15.32
CA ILE A 92 4.71 -18.64 15.28
C ILE A 92 5.39 -18.34 16.63
N ASN A 93 4.79 -18.75 17.75
CA ASN A 93 5.36 -18.54 19.08
C ASN A 93 6.64 -19.36 19.25
N GLU A 94 6.65 -20.62 18.82
CA GLU A 94 7.83 -21.50 18.83
C GLU A 94 8.96 -20.93 17.97
N VAL A 95 8.62 -20.45 16.77
CA VAL A 95 9.59 -19.81 15.87
C VAL A 95 10.18 -18.54 16.51
N CYS A 96 9.36 -17.75 17.21
CA CYS A 96 9.84 -16.58 17.94
C CYS A 96 10.78 -16.97 19.09
N GLU A 97 10.49 -18.06 19.80
CA GLU A 97 11.35 -18.59 20.86
C GLU A 97 12.69 -19.07 20.31
N MET A 98 12.68 -19.88 19.24
CA MET A 98 13.91 -20.36 18.57
C MET A 98 14.81 -19.21 18.10
N LYS A 99 14.21 -18.11 17.64
CA LYS A 99 14.95 -16.91 17.18
C LYS A 99 15.18 -15.87 18.26
N ASN A 100 14.70 -16.12 19.49
CA ASN A 100 14.74 -15.20 20.62
C ASN A 100 14.19 -13.81 20.22
N CYS A 101 12.96 -13.80 19.70
CA CYS A 101 12.19 -12.61 19.35
C CYS A 101 11.05 -12.42 20.35
N ASN A 102 10.92 -11.19 20.87
CA ASN A 102 9.90 -10.85 21.87
C ASN A 102 8.61 -10.32 21.20
N LYS A 103 8.71 -10.00 19.91
CA LYS A 103 7.70 -9.30 19.12
C LYS A 103 7.63 -9.94 17.75
N CYS A 104 6.46 -9.93 17.13
CA CYS A 104 6.25 -10.51 15.82
C CYS A 104 5.34 -9.66 14.93
N ILE A 105 5.75 -9.48 13.68
CA ILE A 105 4.96 -8.98 12.56
C ILE A 105 4.79 -10.12 11.55
N PHE A 106 3.57 -10.61 11.41
CA PHE A 106 3.25 -11.68 10.48
C PHE A 106 2.31 -11.20 9.37
N PHE A 107 2.75 -11.33 8.13
CA PHE A 107 1.96 -11.00 6.94
C PHE A 107 1.20 -12.21 6.43
N GLU A 108 -0.12 -12.20 6.60
CA GLU A 108 -1.03 -13.25 6.12
C GLU A 108 -1.67 -12.82 4.78
N ALA A 109 -1.22 -13.42 3.67
CA ALA A 109 -1.86 -13.20 2.37
C ALA A 109 -2.98 -14.21 2.10
N LYS A 110 -4.19 -13.71 1.84
CA LYS A 110 -5.33 -14.52 1.38
C LYS A 110 -5.65 -14.23 -0.09
N LYS A 111 -5.97 -15.29 -0.84
CA LYS A 111 -6.36 -15.23 -2.27
C LYS A 111 -5.37 -14.46 -3.18
N LYS A 112 -4.10 -14.30 -2.75
CA LYS A 112 -3.06 -13.51 -3.43
C LYS A 112 -3.43 -12.04 -3.66
N GLN A 113 -4.46 -11.53 -2.99
CA GLN A 113 -5.00 -10.18 -3.18
C GLN A 113 -5.12 -9.43 -1.86
N ASP A 114 -5.70 -10.08 -0.84
CA ASP A 114 -5.95 -9.45 0.44
C ASP A 114 -4.74 -9.67 1.36
N LEU A 115 -4.29 -8.60 2.01
CA LEU A 115 -3.19 -8.62 2.97
C LEU A 115 -3.73 -8.37 4.37
N TYR A 116 -3.48 -9.33 5.25
CA TYR A 116 -3.69 -9.16 6.68
C TYR A 116 -2.33 -9.06 7.35
N MET A 117 -2.24 -8.25 8.40
CA MET A 117 -1.04 -8.13 9.20
C MET A 117 -1.40 -8.40 10.65
N TRP A 118 -0.62 -9.27 11.27
CA TRP A 118 -0.70 -9.57 12.68
C TRP A 118 0.48 -8.93 13.37
N LEU A 119 0.19 -8.22 14.46
CA LEU A 119 1.17 -7.64 15.36
C LEU A 119 0.97 -8.28 16.72
N SER A 120 2.02 -8.88 17.27
CA SER A 120 1.92 -9.64 18.53
C SER A 120 3.14 -9.46 19.41
N ASN A 121 2.90 -9.47 20.71
CA ASN A 121 3.90 -9.71 21.73
C ASN A 121 3.98 -11.22 22.01
N THR A 122 5.14 -11.84 21.81
CA THR A 122 5.34 -13.27 22.01
C THR A 122 6.06 -13.52 23.33
N PRO A 123 5.68 -14.54 24.14
CA PRO A 123 4.62 -15.54 23.93
C PRO A 123 3.26 -15.17 24.53
N GLN A 124 3.20 -14.19 25.45
CA GLN A 124 2.02 -13.95 26.29
C GLN A 124 0.88 -13.20 25.58
N GLY A 125 1.14 -12.48 24.48
CA GLY A 125 0.20 -11.52 23.89
C GLY A 125 0.39 -10.10 24.43
N PRO A 126 -0.43 -9.12 24.03
CA PRO A 126 -1.60 -9.24 23.16
C PRO A 126 -1.24 -9.38 21.67
N SER A 127 -2.23 -9.79 20.86
CA SER A 127 -2.10 -9.79 19.40
C SER A 127 -3.25 -9.02 18.74
N ALA A 128 -2.92 -8.27 17.70
CA ALA A 128 -3.88 -7.48 16.94
C ALA A 128 -3.82 -7.86 15.47
N LYS A 129 -5.01 -8.06 14.89
CA LYS A 129 -5.17 -8.39 13.48
C LYS A 129 -5.69 -7.18 12.71
N PHE A 130 -4.97 -6.82 11.66
CA PHE A 130 -5.30 -5.72 10.77
C PHE A 130 -5.51 -6.20 9.34
N LEU A 131 -6.43 -5.54 8.63
CA LEU A 131 -6.47 -5.54 7.17
C LEU A 131 -5.59 -4.39 6.69
N VAL A 132 -4.60 -4.69 5.86
CA VAL A 132 -3.71 -3.67 5.28
C VAL A 132 -4.26 -3.22 3.93
N GLN A 133 -4.43 -1.91 3.77
CA GLN A 133 -4.91 -1.26 2.56
C GLN A 133 -3.94 -0.17 2.10
N ASN A 134 -4.08 0.29 0.86
CA ASN A 134 -3.33 1.42 0.29
C ASN A 134 -1.81 1.34 0.54
N VAL A 135 -1.23 0.17 0.28
CA VAL A 135 0.22 -0.03 0.42
C VAL A 135 0.93 0.69 -0.71
N HIS A 136 1.86 1.55 -0.33
CA HIS A 136 2.83 2.26 -1.15
C HIS A 136 4.23 1.97 -0.60
N THR A 137 5.12 1.45 -1.45
CA THR A 137 6.48 1.02 -1.04
C THR A 137 7.50 2.14 -1.24
N LEU A 138 8.70 1.99 -0.65
CA LEU A 138 9.81 2.94 -0.81
C LEU A 138 10.18 3.21 -2.27
N ALA A 139 10.06 2.20 -3.14
CA ALA A 139 10.43 2.28 -4.55
C ALA A 139 9.38 3.00 -5.45
N GLU A 140 8.38 3.68 -4.88
CA GLU A 140 7.38 4.40 -5.65
C GLU A 140 7.81 5.83 -5.97
N LEU A 141 7.60 6.28 -7.21
CA LEU A 141 8.11 7.55 -7.76
C LEU A 141 7.73 8.81 -6.96
N LYS A 142 6.64 8.77 -6.18
CA LYS A 142 6.15 9.92 -5.41
C LYS A 142 6.89 10.13 -4.09
N MET A 143 7.72 9.17 -3.67
CA MET A 143 8.45 9.25 -2.41
C MET A 143 9.87 9.74 -2.71
N THR A 144 10.15 10.99 -2.39
CA THR A 144 11.42 11.67 -2.71
C THR A 144 12.39 11.70 -1.53
N GLY A 145 11.91 11.38 -0.32
CA GLY A 145 12.74 11.37 0.87
C GLY A 145 13.68 10.16 0.94
N ASN A 146 14.74 10.30 1.72
CA ASN A 146 15.69 9.23 2.04
C ASN A 146 15.89 9.17 3.56
N CYS A 147 16.35 8.05 4.10
CA CYS A 147 16.81 8.01 5.49
C CYS A 147 17.96 7.03 5.69
N LEU A 148 18.79 7.31 6.69
CA LEU A 148 19.84 6.42 7.16
C LEU A 148 19.24 5.10 7.61
N ARG A 149 19.75 4.01 7.02
CA ARG A 149 19.35 2.65 7.37
C ARG A 149 19.70 2.35 8.83
N GLY A 150 18.69 1.98 9.62
CA GLY A 150 18.86 1.67 11.04
C GLY A 150 19.01 2.89 11.94
N SER A 151 18.72 4.10 11.44
CA SER A 151 18.49 5.25 12.32
C SER A 151 17.29 4.99 13.24
N ARG A 152 17.27 5.69 14.37
CA ARG A 152 16.20 5.53 15.36
C ARG A 152 15.03 6.43 14.97
N PRO A 153 13.85 5.89 14.65
CA PRO A 153 12.69 6.70 14.29
C PRO A 153 12.15 7.43 15.51
N LEU A 154 11.64 8.65 15.31
CA LEU A 154 10.68 9.23 16.24
C LEU A 154 9.29 8.65 15.95
N LEU A 155 8.54 8.34 16.99
CA LEU A 155 7.17 7.88 16.86
C LEU A 155 6.22 9.03 17.20
N SER A 156 5.44 9.47 16.23
CA SER A 156 4.39 10.47 16.38
C SER A 156 3.03 9.77 16.36
N PHE A 157 2.25 9.96 17.42
CA PHE A 157 0.92 9.41 17.56
C PHE A 157 -0.10 10.53 17.67
N ASP A 158 -1.23 10.33 17.00
CA ASP A 158 -2.42 11.17 17.14
C ASP A 158 -2.97 11.12 18.58
N PRO A 159 -3.36 12.25 19.19
CA PRO A 159 -4.00 12.27 20.51
C PRO A 159 -5.27 11.39 20.62
N ILE A 160 -5.90 11.03 19.51
CA ILE A 160 -7.03 10.07 19.50
C ILE A 160 -6.63 8.72 20.11
N PHE A 161 -5.36 8.31 20.01
CA PHE A 161 -4.90 7.05 20.57
C PHE A 161 -5.06 6.96 22.10
N ASP A 162 -5.06 8.09 22.80
CA ASP A 162 -5.16 8.12 24.26
C ASP A 162 -6.62 8.19 24.74
N LYS A 163 -7.59 8.42 23.84
CA LYS A 163 -9.01 8.57 24.18
C LYS A 163 -9.73 7.24 24.39
N GLU A 164 -9.45 6.25 23.54
CA GLU A 164 -10.12 4.96 23.57
C GLU A 164 -9.17 3.85 24.03
N PRO A 165 -9.61 2.93 24.91
CA PRO A 165 -8.72 1.95 25.54
C PRO A 165 -8.11 0.97 24.53
N HIS A 166 -8.84 0.63 23.47
CA HIS A 166 -8.33 -0.27 22.44
C HIS A 166 -7.23 0.40 21.61
N TYR A 167 -7.33 1.71 21.35
CA TYR A 167 -6.26 2.45 20.69
C TYR A 167 -5.07 2.67 21.64
N ALA A 168 -5.28 2.91 22.92
CA ALA A 168 -4.20 3.04 23.90
C ALA A 168 -3.36 1.75 23.97
N LEU A 169 -4.02 0.58 23.96
CA LEU A 169 -3.33 -0.72 23.87
C LEU A 169 -2.53 -0.85 22.56
N LEU A 170 -3.10 -0.41 21.44
CA LEU A 170 -2.39 -0.44 20.15
C LEU A 170 -1.22 0.53 20.10
N LYS A 171 -1.32 1.70 20.73
CA LYS A 171 -0.23 2.67 20.86
C LYS A 171 0.96 2.03 21.57
N GLU A 172 0.74 1.40 22.72
CA GLU A 172 1.79 0.67 23.46
C GLU A 172 2.38 -0.48 22.63
N LEU A 173 1.53 -1.25 21.94
CA LEU A 173 1.98 -2.32 21.05
C LEU A 173 2.86 -1.79 19.90
N PHE A 174 2.48 -0.66 19.30
CA PHE A 174 3.25 -0.03 18.21
C PHE A 174 4.55 0.57 18.70
N ILE A 175 4.57 1.18 19.89
CA ILE A 175 5.80 1.68 20.51
C ILE A 175 6.79 0.53 20.64
N GLN A 176 6.39 -0.60 21.21
CA GLN A 176 7.31 -1.73 21.43
C GLN A 176 7.76 -2.44 20.14
N ILE A 177 6.99 -2.36 19.06
CA ILE A 177 7.33 -3.00 17.78
C ILE A 177 8.19 -2.09 16.91
N PHE A 178 7.75 -0.85 16.70
CA PHE A 178 8.37 0.09 15.76
C PHE A 178 9.48 0.92 16.38
N SER A 179 9.58 1.01 17.71
CA SER A 179 10.71 1.66 18.38
C SER A 179 11.97 0.83 18.19
N THR A 180 13.05 1.50 17.78
CA THR A 180 14.37 0.90 17.75
C THR A 180 15.02 1.03 19.13
N PRO A 181 15.42 -0.09 19.78
CA PRO A 181 16.07 -0.03 21.08
C PRO A 181 17.29 0.85 21.10
N HIS A 182 17.45 1.59 22.20
CA HIS A 182 18.64 2.39 22.41
C HIS A 182 19.88 1.50 22.57
N TYR A 183 20.98 1.89 21.93
CA TYR A 183 22.24 1.12 21.87
C TYR A 183 22.11 -0.26 21.17
N HIS A 184 21.15 -0.42 20.25
CA HIS A 184 21.14 -1.62 19.42
C HIS A 184 22.43 -1.69 18.56
N PRO A 185 23.09 -2.86 18.41
CA PRO A 185 24.38 -2.93 17.71
C PRO A 185 24.37 -2.44 16.26
N LYS A 186 23.19 -2.44 15.63
CA LYS A 186 22.98 -1.97 14.25
C LYS A 186 22.29 -0.60 14.17
N SER A 187 21.95 0.03 15.31
CA SER A 187 21.31 1.34 15.30
C SER A 187 22.34 2.44 15.06
N GLN A 188 22.02 3.37 14.17
CA GLN A 188 22.77 4.60 14.04
C GLN A 188 22.36 5.59 15.14
N PRO A 189 23.28 6.48 15.58
CA PRO A 189 22.99 7.40 16.67
C PRO A 189 22.07 8.55 16.26
N PHE A 190 22.08 8.94 14.98
CA PHE A 190 21.29 10.05 14.45
C PHE A 190 19.81 9.69 14.28
N VAL A 191 18.97 10.71 14.41
CA VAL A 191 17.52 10.64 14.22
C VAL A 191 17.21 11.37 12.93
N ASP A 192 16.83 10.62 11.89
CA ASP A 192 16.69 11.14 10.53
C ASP A 192 15.23 11.08 10.03
N HIS A 193 14.39 10.28 10.69
CA HIS A 193 13.03 10.05 10.22
C HIS A 193 12.00 9.87 11.35
N VAL A 194 10.74 10.06 10.99
CA VAL A 194 9.57 10.01 11.88
C VAL A 194 8.54 9.04 11.32
N PHE A 195 8.12 8.08 12.14
CA PHE A 195 6.92 7.30 11.90
C PHE A 195 5.73 8.00 12.51
N THR A 196 4.75 8.29 11.66
CA THR A 196 3.51 8.96 12.07
C THR A 196 2.36 8.00 11.96
N PHE A 197 1.61 7.87 13.05
CA PHE A 197 0.37 7.11 13.16
C PHE A 197 -0.78 8.09 13.36
N THR A 198 -1.62 8.24 12.34
CA THR A 198 -2.81 9.10 12.38
C THR A 198 -4.08 8.29 12.30
N ILE A 199 -5.12 8.66 13.05
CA ILE A 199 -6.41 7.97 12.99
C ILE A 199 -7.38 8.82 12.17
N THR A 200 -7.82 8.28 11.04
CA THR A 200 -8.86 8.90 10.21
C THR A 200 -9.81 7.81 9.71
N ASP A 201 -11.10 8.07 9.80
CA ASP A 201 -12.18 7.11 9.49
C ASP A 201 -12.00 5.76 10.22
N GLU A 202 -11.61 5.80 11.51
CA GLU A 202 -11.34 4.62 12.36
C GLU A 202 -10.23 3.70 11.82
N ARG A 203 -9.45 4.19 10.87
CA ARG A 203 -8.30 3.50 10.29
C ARG A 203 -7.03 4.22 10.69
N ILE A 204 -6.00 3.42 10.91
CA ILE A 204 -4.68 3.93 11.31
C ILE A 204 -3.84 4.08 10.05
N TRP A 205 -3.42 5.30 9.76
CA TRP A 205 -2.56 5.63 8.64
C TRP A 205 -1.13 5.68 9.13
N PHE A 206 -0.29 4.82 8.54
CA PHE A 206 1.13 4.83 8.75
C PHE A 206 1.82 5.63 7.64
N ARG A 207 2.67 6.57 8.05
CA ARG A 207 3.53 7.35 7.15
C ARG A 207 4.92 7.48 7.73
N ASN A 208 5.90 7.55 6.85
CA ASN A 208 7.31 7.76 7.20
C ASN A 208 7.84 9.03 6.52
N TYR A 209 8.36 9.94 7.32
CA TYR A 209 8.86 11.24 6.91
C TYR A 209 10.34 11.39 7.25
N GLN A 210 11.12 11.95 6.34
CA GLN A 210 12.48 12.43 6.58
C GLN A 210 12.42 13.78 7.30
N ILE A 211 13.33 14.00 8.25
CA ILE A 211 13.56 15.30 8.87
C ILE A 211 14.68 16.00 8.09
N ILE A 212 14.39 17.13 7.46
CA ILE A 212 15.42 17.96 6.84
C ILE A 212 15.97 18.91 7.92
N GLU A 213 17.25 18.75 8.26
CA GLU A 213 17.91 19.50 9.34
C GLU A 213 17.90 21.02 9.13
N GLU A 214 17.92 21.48 7.88
CA GLU A 214 18.03 22.91 7.53
C GLU A 214 16.77 23.73 7.92
N ASP A 215 15.58 23.18 7.67
CA ASP A 215 14.29 23.90 7.83
C ASP A 215 13.29 23.19 8.76
N ALA A 216 13.69 22.07 9.38
CA ALA A 216 12.80 21.14 10.09
C ALA A 216 11.57 20.69 9.25
N SER A 217 11.68 20.75 7.92
CA SER A 217 10.64 20.33 7.00
C SER A 217 10.59 18.81 6.87
N LEU A 218 9.40 18.28 6.59
CA LEU A 218 9.16 16.84 6.50
C LEU A 218 8.91 16.41 5.05
N VAL A 219 9.71 15.46 4.57
CA VAL A 219 9.56 14.89 3.21
C VAL A 219 9.16 13.42 3.29
N GLU A 220 8.16 13.00 2.50
CA GLU A 220 7.69 11.61 2.50
C GLU A 220 8.74 10.65 1.90
N ILE A 221 9.14 9.64 2.69
CA ILE A 221 10.06 8.55 2.29
C ILE A 221 9.27 7.27 1.94
N GLY A 222 8.32 6.91 2.80
CA GLY A 222 7.61 5.63 2.76
C GLY A 222 8.24 4.55 3.64
N PRO A 223 7.62 3.36 3.75
CA PRO A 223 6.37 2.96 3.10
C PRO A 223 5.16 3.68 3.71
N ARG A 224 4.08 3.76 2.94
CA ARG A 224 2.77 4.26 3.39
C ARG A 224 1.76 3.14 3.29
N PHE A 225 0.97 2.96 4.33
CA PHE A 225 -0.11 1.98 4.33
C PHE A 225 -1.17 2.33 5.37
N VAL A 226 -2.36 1.77 5.18
CA VAL A 226 -3.50 1.97 6.08
C VAL A 226 -3.81 0.65 6.75
N LEU A 227 -3.93 0.69 8.08
CA LEU A 227 -4.31 -0.44 8.91
C LEU A 227 -5.77 -0.26 9.34
N ASN A 228 -6.61 -1.20 8.96
CA ASN A 228 -7.97 -1.31 9.46
C ASN A 228 -8.01 -2.42 10.52
N LEU A 229 -8.34 -2.06 11.76
CA LEU A 229 -8.40 -2.99 12.88
C LEU A 229 -9.55 -3.98 12.71
N ILE A 230 -9.27 -5.28 12.86
CA ILE A 230 -10.28 -6.35 12.78
C ILE A 230 -10.65 -6.81 14.18
N LYS A 231 -9.67 -7.36 14.90
CA LYS A 231 -9.82 -7.94 16.23
C LYS A 231 -8.53 -7.79 17.02
N ILE A 232 -8.67 -7.67 18.34
CA ILE A 232 -7.58 -7.75 19.31
C ILE A 232 -7.83 -8.99 20.16
N PHE A 233 -6.78 -9.77 20.37
CA PHE A 233 -6.78 -10.99 21.17
C PHE A 233 -5.90 -10.78 22.40
N HIS A 234 -6.29 -11.43 23.50
CA HIS A 234 -5.52 -11.40 24.73
C HIS A 234 -4.17 -12.12 24.61
N GLY A 235 -4.14 -13.27 23.93
CA GLY A 235 -2.93 -14.07 23.74
C GLY A 235 -2.17 -13.76 22.46
N SER A 236 -0.98 -14.34 22.33
CA SER A 236 -0.21 -14.29 21.09
C SER A 236 -0.79 -15.24 20.05
N PHE A 237 -1.33 -14.67 18.96
CA PHE A 237 -1.96 -15.41 17.85
C PHE A 237 -3.13 -16.32 18.25
N GLY A 238 -3.78 -16.02 19.37
CA GLY A 238 -4.89 -16.79 19.91
C GLY A 238 -5.43 -16.21 21.21
N GLY A 239 -6.28 -16.98 21.88
CA GLY A 239 -6.94 -16.56 23.12
C GLY A 239 -8.25 -15.80 22.91
N PRO A 240 -8.89 -15.35 24.01
CA PRO A 240 -10.16 -14.64 23.95
C PRO A 240 -10.03 -13.31 23.20
N THR A 241 -11.08 -12.95 22.47
CA THR A 241 -11.14 -11.67 21.75
C THR A 241 -11.46 -10.56 22.75
N LEU A 242 -10.55 -9.60 22.90
CA LEU A 242 -10.73 -8.44 23.78
C LEU A 242 -11.54 -7.34 23.10
N TYR A 243 -11.37 -7.19 21.79
CA TYR A 243 -12.05 -6.18 20.99
C TYR A 243 -12.31 -6.70 19.57
N GLU A 244 -13.49 -6.39 19.04
CA GLU A 244 -13.86 -6.67 17.65
C GLU A 244 -14.43 -5.39 17.05
N ASN A 245 -13.91 -4.99 15.90
CA ASN A 245 -14.35 -3.76 15.24
C ASN A 245 -15.70 -4.00 14.52
N PRO A 246 -16.80 -3.33 14.92
CA PRO A 246 -18.10 -3.47 14.25
C PRO A 246 -18.13 -2.86 12.84
N HIS A 247 -17.29 -1.87 12.56
CA HIS A 247 -17.22 -1.17 11.28
C HIS A 247 -16.37 -1.92 10.24
N TYR A 248 -15.65 -2.96 10.66
CA TYR A 248 -14.81 -3.74 9.76
C TYR A 248 -15.66 -4.59 8.78
N GLN A 249 -15.49 -4.32 7.48
CA GLN A 249 -16.03 -5.16 6.42
C GLN A 249 -14.92 -5.93 5.72
N SER A 250 -15.06 -7.26 5.67
CA SER A 250 -14.09 -8.09 4.95
C SER A 250 -14.11 -7.81 3.44
N PRO A 251 -12.95 -7.81 2.76
CA PRO A 251 -12.88 -7.65 1.31
C PRO A 251 -13.72 -8.68 0.54
N ASN A 252 -13.88 -9.89 1.10
CA ASN A 252 -14.74 -10.92 0.53
C ASN A 252 -16.22 -10.52 0.55
N MET A 253 -16.70 -9.97 1.67
CA MET A 253 -18.06 -9.48 1.79
C MET A 253 -18.29 -8.28 0.86
N HIS A 254 -17.36 -7.34 0.82
CA HIS A 254 -17.43 -6.20 -0.10
C HIS A 254 -17.54 -6.63 -1.57
N ARG A 255 -16.69 -7.57 -2.00
CA ARG A 255 -16.77 -8.15 -3.36
C ARG A 255 -18.09 -8.88 -3.61
N ARG A 256 -18.64 -9.57 -2.61
CA ARG A 256 -19.97 -10.23 -2.71
C ARG A 256 -21.07 -9.18 -2.89
N LEU A 257 -21.07 -8.10 -2.11
CA LEU A 257 -22.05 -7.01 -2.22
C LEU A 257 -22.00 -6.32 -3.58
N ILE A 258 -20.80 -6.08 -4.13
CA ILE A 258 -20.65 -5.56 -5.50
C ILE A 258 -21.26 -6.52 -6.53
N ARG A 259 -21.00 -7.82 -6.42
CA ARG A 259 -21.58 -8.81 -7.34
C ARG A 259 -23.10 -8.86 -7.25
N LEU A 260 -23.65 -8.81 -6.04
CA LEU A 260 -25.10 -8.80 -5.80
C LEU A 260 -25.75 -7.53 -6.36
N SER A 261 -25.14 -6.35 -6.17
CA SER A 261 -25.68 -5.10 -6.73
C SER A 261 -25.63 -5.07 -8.26
N VAL A 262 -24.59 -5.64 -8.88
CA VAL A 262 -24.50 -5.82 -10.34
C VAL A 262 -25.58 -6.79 -10.84
N ALA A 263 -25.79 -7.91 -10.15
CA ALA A 263 -26.83 -8.87 -10.48
C ALA A 263 -28.25 -8.29 -10.33
N ALA A 264 -28.49 -7.49 -9.28
CA ALA A 264 -29.75 -6.79 -9.06
C ALA A 264 -30.05 -5.79 -10.21
N LYS A 265 -29.06 -4.99 -10.60
CA LYS A 265 -29.17 -4.08 -11.76
C LYS A 265 -29.45 -4.82 -13.06
N PHE A 266 -28.90 -6.03 -13.22
CA PHE A 266 -29.18 -6.86 -14.40
C PHE A 266 -30.61 -7.40 -14.38
N ARG A 267 -31.08 -7.89 -13.23
CA ARG A 267 -32.46 -8.35 -13.04
C ARG A 267 -33.47 -7.25 -13.27
N GLU A 268 -33.21 -6.04 -12.75
CA GLU A 268 -34.05 -4.86 -12.98
C GLU A 268 -34.15 -4.53 -14.48
N LYS A 269 -33.03 -4.59 -15.22
CA LYS A 269 -33.05 -4.41 -16.68
C LYS A 269 -33.86 -5.47 -17.42
N GLN A 270 -33.84 -6.72 -16.96
CA GLN A 270 -34.67 -7.77 -17.55
C GLN A 270 -36.15 -7.52 -17.25
N HIS A 271 -36.49 -7.19 -16.01
CA HIS A 271 -37.85 -6.84 -15.60
C HIS A 271 -38.40 -5.65 -16.41
N VAL A 272 -37.62 -4.58 -16.60
CA VAL A 272 -38.03 -3.44 -17.43
C VAL A 272 -38.28 -3.85 -18.88
N LYS A 273 -37.45 -4.74 -19.45
CA LYS A 273 -37.66 -5.25 -20.82
C LYS A 273 -38.93 -6.10 -20.93
N GLU A 274 -39.20 -6.94 -19.94
CA GLU A 274 -40.42 -7.76 -19.88
C GLU A 274 -41.66 -6.86 -19.77
N VAL A 275 -41.65 -5.88 -18.87
CA VAL A 275 -42.74 -4.90 -18.75
C VAL A 275 -42.94 -4.13 -20.06
N GLN A 276 -41.87 -3.73 -20.76
CA GLN A 276 -41.99 -3.08 -22.08
C GLN A 276 -42.57 -4.01 -23.15
N MET A 277 -42.18 -5.28 -23.15
CA MET A 277 -42.75 -6.29 -24.06
C MET A 277 -44.24 -6.52 -23.77
N MET A 278 -44.62 -6.61 -22.50
CA MET A 278 -46.01 -6.76 -22.07
C MET A 278 -46.83 -5.53 -22.46
N LYS A 279 -46.35 -4.31 -22.19
CA LYS A 279 -46.99 -3.08 -22.67
C LYS A 279 -47.14 -3.03 -24.18
N LYS A 280 -46.14 -3.49 -24.94
CA LYS A 280 -46.23 -3.55 -26.42
C LYS A 280 -47.23 -4.61 -26.91
N LYS A 281 -47.44 -5.69 -26.14
CA LYS A 281 -48.47 -6.70 -26.42
C LYS A 281 -49.86 -6.18 -26.04
N GLU A 282 -49.98 -5.50 -24.90
CA GLU A 282 -51.22 -4.85 -24.46
C GLU A 282 -51.61 -3.70 -25.38
N SER A 283 -50.68 -2.87 -25.86
CA SER A 283 -50.97 -1.84 -26.86
C SER A 283 -51.31 -2.41 -28.24
N LYS A 284 -51.03 -3.71 -28.47
CA LYS A 284 -51.50 -4.47 -29.64
C LYS A 284 -52.89 -5.06 -29.43
N VAL A 285 -53.52 -4.88 -28.27
CA VAL A 285 -54.93 -5.21 -28.09
C VAL A 285 -55.71 -4.28 -29.01
N LEU A 286 -56.18 -4.90 -30.10
CA LEU A 286 -57.14 -4.47 -31.10
C LEU A 286 -57.68 -3.06 -30.86
N VAL A 287 -57.06 -2.08 -31.51
CA VAL A 287 -57.85 -0.94 -32.01
C VAL A 287 -58.99 -1.59 -32.79
N LYS A 288 -60.24 -1.35 -32.36
CA LYS A 288 -61.43 -1.80 -33.09
C LYS A 288 -61.24 -1.32 -34.52
N GLU A 289 -61.19 -2.24 -35.48
CA GLU A 289 -61.08 -1.87 -36.90
C GLU A 289 -62.14 -0.82 -37.20
N ASP A 290 -61.70 0.33 -37.69
CA ASP A 290 -62.59 1.45 -37.94
C ASP A 290 -63.48 1.07 -39.13
N PRO A 291 -64.81 0.98 -38.96
CA PRO A 291 -65.72 0.57 -40.04
C PRO A 291 -65.68 1.52 -41.26
N THR A 292 -65.08 2.71 -41.14
CA THR A 292 -64.87 3.63 -42.25
C THR A 292 -63.60 3.40 -43.09
N GLU A 293 -62.70 2.48 -42.72
CA GLU A 293 -61.52 2.16 -43.55
C GLU A 293 -61.90 1.62 -44.95
N VAL A 294 -63.03 0.91 -45.06
CA VAL A 294 -63.55 0.36 -46.33
C VAL A 294 -63.92 1.45 -47.34
N VAL A 295 -64.16 2.69 -46.88
CA VAL A 295 -64.59 3.81 -47.74
C VAL A 295 -63.42 4.39 -48.56
N PHE A 296 -62.17 4.16 -48.13
CA PHE A 296 -60.97 4.68 -48.80
C PHE A 296 -60.23 3.63 -49.64
N GLU A 297 -60.77 2.41 -49.78
CA GLU A 297 -60.30 1.42 -50.73
C GLU A 297 -60.74 1.80 -52.15
N THR A 298 -60.13 2.83 -52.74
CA THR A 298 -60.21 3.03 -54.19
C THR A 298 -59.52 1.85 -54.89
N PRO A 299 -60.18 1.12 -55.81
CA PRO A 299 -59.53 0.07 -56.59
C PRO A 299 -58.38 0.70 -57.37
N ALA A 300 -57.14 0.43 -56.95
CA ALA A 300 -55.99 0.79 -57.75
C ALA A 300 -56.05 -0.05 -59.03
N GLU A 301 -56.07 0.58 -60.20
CA GLU A 301 -55.92 -0.12 -61.49
C GLU A 301 -54.72 -1.08 -61.40
N GLU A 302 -54.94 -2.33 -61.81
CA GLU A 302 -53.90 -3.35 -61.90
C GLU A 302 -52.83 -2.87 -62.89
N LYS A 303 -51.82 -2.17 -62.39
CA LYS A 303 -50.61 -1.94 -63.16
C LYS A 303 -49.97 -3.30 -63.39
N PRO A 304 -49.68 -3.65 -64.66
CA PRO A 304 -49.03 -4.92 -64.96
C PRO A 304 -47.75 -5.01 -64.14
N VAL A 305 -47.62 -6.10 -63.36
CA VAL A 305 -46.43 -6.36 -62.58
C VAL A 305 -45.33 -6.74 -63.55
N GLU A 306 -44.57 -5.75 -64.00
CA GLU A 306 -43.30 -5.97 -64.68
C GLU A 306 -42.32 -6.50 -63.63
N ILE A 307 -42.34 -7.82 -63.41
CA ILE A 307 -41.44 -8.49 -62.47
C ILE A 307 -40.02 -8.38 -63.06
N GLN A 308 -39.28 -7.38 -62.60
CA GLN A 308 -37.84 -7.33 -62.84
C GLN A 308 -37.19 -8.52 -62.12
N LEU A 309 -36.91 -9.59 -62.87
CA LEU A 309 -36.19 -10.80 -62.41
C LEU A 309 -34.74 -10.53 -61.96
N VAL A 310 -34.25 -9.31 -62.16
CA VAL A 310 -32.91 -8.90 -61.75
C VAL A 310 -32.99 -8.18 -60.41
N LYS A 311 -32.37 -8.79 -59.39
CA LYS A 311 -32.21 -8.19 -58.07
C LYS A 311 -31.58 -6.80 -58.22
N PRO A 312 -32.23 -5.71 -57.77
CA PRO A 312 -31.64 -4.38 -57.86
C PRO A 312 -30.32 -4.38 -57.07
N GLU A 313 -29.27 -3.79 -57.64
CA GLU A 313 -27.97 -3.73 -56.99
C GLU A 313 -28.12 -3.12 -55.59
N SER A 314 -27.60 -3.82 -54.58
CA SER A 314 -27.63 -3.32 -53.22
C SER A 314 -26.91 -1.98 -53.18
N LYS A 315 -27.63 -0.91 -52.78
CA LYS A 315 -27.01 0.40 -52.53
C LYS A 315 -25.74 0.18 -51.72
N PRO A 316 -24.59 0.77 -52.13
CA PRO A 316 -23.35 0.57 -51.39
C PRO A 316 -23.61 0.95 -49.95
N ILE A 317 -23.33 0.02 -49.02
CA ILE A 317 -23.39 0.29 -47.59
C ILE A 317 -22.40 1.42 -47.35
N VAL A 318 -22.90 2.66 -47.24
CA VAL A 318 -22.10 3.79 -46.81
C VAL A 318 -21.72 3.45 -45.38
N LYS A 319 -20.51 2.89 -45.20
CA LYS A 319 -19.91 2.69 -43.88
C LYS A 319 -19.96 4.05 -43.21
N ASP A 320 -20.85 4.18 -42.24
CA ASP A 320 -21.10 5.42 -41.54
C ASP A 320 -19.78 5.88 -40.90
N LYS A 321 -19.04 6.76 -41.59
CA LYS A 321 -17.69 7.20 -41.22
C LYS A 321 -17.70 7.83 -39.82
N LYS A 322 -18.87 8.28 -39.35
CA LYS A 322 -19.08 8.76 -37.98
C LYS A 322 -18.86 7.66 -36.94
N LYS A 323 -19.28 6.41 -37.18
CA LYS A 323 -19.10 5.28 -36.25
C LYS A 323 -17.62 4.89 -36.12
N LEU A 324 -16.91 4.80 -37.25
CA LEU A 324 -15.46 4.53 -37.30
C LEU A 324 -14.65 5.65 -36.61
N ARG A 325 -14.96 6.93 -36.89
CA ARG A 325 -14.36 8.07 -36.18
C ARG A 325 -14.63 8.03 -34.67
N LYS A 326 -15.84 7.65 -34.23
CA LYS A 326 -16.17 7.50 -32.80
C LYS A 326 -15.33 6.41 -32.12
N ILE A 327 -15.08 5.30 -32.80
CA ILE A 327 -14.26 4.18 -32.30
C ILE A 327 -12.78 4.59 -32.22
N GLN A 328 -12.23 5.24 -33.26
CA GLN A 328 -10.86 5.75 -33.25
C GLN A 328 -10.65 6.80 -32.15
N ARG A 329 -11.58 7.74 -31.98
CA ARG A 329 -11.52 8.76 -30.92
C ARG A 329 -11.59 8.15 -29.52
N LYS A 330 -12.35 7.06 -29.34
CA LYS A 330 -12.35 6.27 -28.09
C LYS A 330 -11.05 5.50 -27.87
N LYS A 331 -10.42 4.97 -28.93
CA LYS A 331 -9.10 4.31 -28.85
C LYS A 331 -8.00 5.31 -28.49
N GLN A 332 -7.95 6.48 -29.14
CA GLN A 332 -7.01 7.56 -28.78
C GLN A 332 -7.22 8.04 -27.34
N LYS A 333 -8.47 8.29 -26.92
CA LYS A 333 -8.76 8.65 -25.52
C LYS A 333 -8.38 7.57 -24.50
N LYS A 334 -8.32 6.29 -24.90
CA LYS A 334 -7.80 5.21 -24.05
C LYS A 334 -6.28 5.19 -24.01
N LEU A 335 -5.62 5.49 -25.13
CA LEU A 335 -4.16 5.56 -25.24
C LEU A 335 -3.59 6.74 -24.44
N PHE A 336 -4.21 7.91 -24.54
CA PHE A 336 -3.89 9.11 -23.73
C PHE A 336 -4.29 9.01 -22.24
N ARG A 337 -4.90 7.89 -21.83
CA ARG A 337 -5.20 7.59 -20.42
C ARG A 337 -4.25 6.54 -19.84
N SER A 338 -3.39 5.97 -20.67
CA SER A 338 -2.41 4.94 -20.31
C SER A 338 -0.96 5.43 -20.35
N GLU A 339 -0.74 6.67 -20.82
CA GLU A 339 0.37 7.54 -20.41
C GLU A 339 -0.12 8.38 -19.22
#